data_AF-A0AAE7M8H7-F1
#
_entry.id   AF-A0AAE7M8H7-F1
#
_cell.length_a   1.000
_cell.length_b   1.000
_cell.length_c   1.000
_cell.angle_alpha   90.00
_cell.angle_beta   90.00
_cell.angle_gamma   90.00
#
_symmetry.space_group_name_H-M   'P 1'
#
loop_
_entity.id
_entity.type
_entity.pdbx_description
1 polymer ?
#
loop_
_entity_poly.entity_id
_entity_poly.type
_entity_poly.pdbx_seq_one_letter_code
_entity_poly.pdbx_strand_id
1 'polypeptide(L)'
;MDLALVRELGSKALLAGAGALLLYWTITAVKLVLSARGINPLIKQFFTQVAAGRIDAAYLLTTKTYRQHVNRQQFIRFLAGLKLNRFRNLKSGRPRMQEGNIILTVKLLADNKEELPLDFTFTKVEESWRIERINPVKA
;
A
#
# COMPACT_ATOMS: atom_id res chain seq x y z
N MET A 1 19.83 -1.14 56.61
CA MET A 1 20.05 -0.88 55.17
C MET A 1 18.83 -1.44 54.43
N ASP A 2 18.67 -1.16 53.13
CA ASP A 2 17.78 -1.88 52.18
C ASP A 2 16.46 -1.27 51.67
N LEU A 3 15.84 -0.24 52.26
CA LEU A 3 14.67 0.39 51.59
C LEU A 3 15.08 1.42 50.52
N ALA A 4 16.09 2.23 50.82
CA ALA A 4 16.62 3.23 49.89
C ALA A 4 17.31 2.58 48.67
N LEU A 5 18.03 1.48 48.90
CA LEU A 5 18.75 0.74 47.87
C LEU A 5 17.77 0.04 46.91
N VAL A 6 16.72 -0.61 47.43
CA VAL A 6 15.65 -1.24 46.63
C VAL A 6 14.86 -0.19 45.84
N ARG A 7 14.61 1.00 46.41
CA ARG A 7 13.92 2.08 45.70
C ARG A 7 14.76 2.64 44.55
N GLU A 8 16.06 2.85 44.76
CA GLU A 8 16.97 3.31 43.70
C GLU A 8 17.14 2.28 42.57
N LEU A 9 17.38 1.01 42.92
CA LEU A 9 17.48 -0.09 41.95
C LEU A 9 16.16 -0.31 41.22
N GLY A 10 15.03 -0.26 41.94
CA GLY A 10 13.69 -0.36 41.37
C GLY A 10 13.40 0.77 40.39
N SER A 11 13.70 2.03 40.73
CA SER A 11 13.53 3.16 39.82
C SER A 11 14.43 3.07 38.59
N LYS A 12 15.69 2.65 38.73
CA LYS A 12 16.61 2.45 37.60
C LYS A 12 16.15 1.31 36.69
N ALA A 13 15.71 0.19 37.25
CA ALA A 13 15.17 -0.93 36.49
C ALA A 13 13.86 -0.57 35.77
N LEU A 14 12.99 0.21 36.41
CA LEU A 14 11.72 0.64 35.83
C LEU A 14 11.95 1.67 34.70
N LEU A 15 12.90 2.59 34.86
CA LEU A 15 13.33 3.50 33.78
C LEU A 15 13.99 2.75 32.62
N ALA A 16 14.87 1.80 32.90
CA ALA A 16 15.48 0.96 31.87
C ALA A 16 14.44 0.11 31.13
N GLY A 17 13.48 -0.46 31.86
CA GLY A 17 12.36 -1.22 31.30
C GLY A 17 11.44 -0.35 30.43
N ALA A 18 11.08 0.85 30.90
CA ALA A 18 10.27 1.80 30.14
C ALA A 18 10.99 2.27 28.87
N GLY A 19 12.30 2.55 28.96
CA GLY A 19 13.14 2.91 27.81
C GLY A 19 13.23 1.78 26.78
N ALA A 20 13.44 0.53 27.24
CA ALA A 20 13.45 -0.64 26.37
C ALA A 20 12.11 -0.86 25.67
N LEU A 21 10.99 -0.66 26.37
CA LEU A 21 9.65 -0.79 25.80
C LEU A 21 9.39 0.27 24.72
N LEU A 22 9.77 1.53 24.99
CA LEU A 22 9.69 2.61 24.02
C LEU A 22 10.51 2.30 22.76
N LEU A 23 11.75 1.82 22.92
CA LEU A 23 12.59 1.43 21.79
C LEU A 23 11.98 0.28 21.01
N TYR A 24 11.48 -0.75 21.69
CA TYR A 24 10.81 -1.89 21.06
C TYR A 24 9.61 -1.45 20.22
N TRP A 25 8.74 -0.60 20.77
CA TRP A 25 7.60 -0.02 20.04
C TRP A 25 8.05 0.84 18.86
N THR A 26 9.06 1.68 19.06
CA THR A 26 9.60 2.55 17.99
C THR A 26 10.17 1.72 16.84
N ILE A 27 10.97 0.70 17.13
CA ILE A 27 11.55 -0.21 16.13
C ILE A 27 10.44 -0.96 15.38
N THR A 28 9.42 -1.42 16.10
CA THR A 28 8.28 -2.13 15.51
C THR A 28 7.49 -1.23 14.57
N ALA A 29 7.19 0.01 15.00
CA ALA A 29 6.51 1.00 14.18
C ALA A 29 7.33 1.35 12.92
N VAL A 30 8.65 1.57 13.06
CA VAL A 30 9.55 1.83 11.93
C VAL A 30 9.57 0.65 10.97
N LYS A 31 9.69 -0.59 11.46
CA LYS A 31 9.60 -1.80 10.63
C LYS A 31 8.27 -1.89 9.89
N LEU A 32 7.16 -1.54 10.54
CA LEU A 32 5.82 -1.58 9.95
C LEU A 32 5.65 -0.52 8.86
N VAL A 33 6.15 0.70 9.09
CA VAL A 33 6.18 1.78 8.10
C VAL A 33 7.06 1.39 6.91
N LEU A 34 8.26 0.87 7.14
CA LEU A 34 9.16 0.39 6.09
C LEU A 34 8.55 -0.78 5.31
N SER A 35 7.88 -1.71 5.99
CA SER A 35 7.19 -2.83 5.34
C SER A 35 6.04 -2.36 4.46
N ALA A 36 5.33 -1.30 4.84
CA ALA A 36 4.28 -0.67 4.02
C ALA A 36 4.83 0.31 2.96
N ARG A 37 6.13 0.66 3.04
CA ARG A 37 6.82 1.62 2.15
C ARG A 37 7.06 0.97 0.79
N GLY A 38 6.06 1.04 -0.08
CA GLY A 38 6.13 0.51 -1.44
C GLY A 38 4.81 0.60 -2.19
N ILE A 39 3.68 0.53 -1.49
CA ILE A 39 2.35 0.58 -2.12
C ILE A 39 2.05 1.95 -2.75
N ASN A 40 2.26 3.04 -2.00
CA ASN A 40 2.06 4.39 -2.53
C ASN A 40 2.91 4.69 -3.78
N PRO A 41 4.24 4.46 -3.79
CA PRO A 41 5.04 4.66 -5.00
C PRO A 41 4.65 3.70 -6.13
N LEU A 42 4.28 2.45 -5.84
CA LEU A 42 3.81 1.48 -6.83
C LEU A 42 2.55 1.96 -7.55
N ILE A 43 1.57 2.51 -6.83
CA ILE A 43 0.34 3.06 -7.43
C ILE A 43 0.66 4.26 -8.31
N LYS A 44 1.47 5.20 -7.81
CA LYS A 44 1.90 6.34 -8.61
C LYS A 44 2.59 5.88 -9.89
N GLN A 45 3.55 4.95 -9.78
CA GLN A 45 4.26 4.39 -10.92
C GLN A 45 3.30 3.71 -11.90
N PHE A 46 2.33 2.93 -11.42
CA PHE A 46 1.30 2.30 -12.25
C PHE A 46 0.55 3.35 -13.09
N PHE A 47 -0.01 4.38 -12.45
CA PHE A 47 -0.73 5.43 -13.17
C PHE A 47 0.18 6.26 -14.10
N THR A 48 1.42 6.53 -13.71
CA THR A 48 2.39 7.21 -14.58
C THR A 48 2.70 6.39 -15.83
N GLN A 49 2.91 5.08 -15.72
CA GLN A 49 3.16 4.21 -16.87
C GLN A 49 1.93 4.14 -17.79
N VAL A 50 0.73 4.05 -17.21
CA VAL A 50 -0.51 4.05 -17.99
C VAL A 50 -0.73 5.39 -18.71
N ALA A 51 -0.53 6.51 -18.03
CA ALA A 51 -0.62 7.85 -18.62
C ALA A 51 0.42 8.08 -19.72
N ALA A 52 1.61 7.49 -19.58
CA ALA A 52 2.67 7.53 -20.59
C ALA A 52 2.44 6.55 -21.77
N GLY A 53 1.30 5.85 -21.82
CA GLY A 53 0.99 4.85 -22.87
C GLY A 53 1.80 3.55 -22.76
N ARG A 54 2.60 3.38 -21.70
CA ARG A 54 3.44 2.20 -21.44
C ARG A 54 2.64 1.12 -20.70
N ILE A 55 1.57 0.64 -21.34
CA ILE A 55 0.63 -0.33 -20.76
C ILE A 55 1.34 -1.64 -20.39
N ASP A 56 2.34 -2.05 -21.16
CA ASP A 56 3.14 -3.25 -20.89
C ASP A 56 3.94 -3.13 -19.59
N ALA A 57 4.55 -1.98 -19.35
CA ALA A 57 5.28 -1.72 -18.12
C ALA A 57 4.34 -1.72 -16.91
N ALA A 58 3.14 -1.15 -17.04
CA ALA A 58 2.11 -1.20 -16.00
C ALA A 58 1.63 -2.64 -15.71
N TYR A 59 1.53 -3.48 -16.74
CA TYR A 59 1.16 -4.89 -16.61
C TYR A 59 2.26 -5.74 -15.95
N LEU A 60 3.54 -5.35 -16.08
CA LEU A 60 4.63 -6.00 -15.35
C LEU A 60 4.66 -5.66 -13.85
N LEU A 61 3.99 -4.58 -13.42
CA LEU A 61 3.83 -4.24 -12.00
C LEU A 61 2.82 -5.14 -11.27
N THR A 62 2.01 -5.91 -12.01
CA THR A 62 1.11 -6.91 -11.44
C THR A 62 1.84 -8.20 -11.10
N THR A 63 1.19 -9.09 -10.36
CA THR A 63 1.72 -10.42 -10.04
C THR A 63 1.67 -11.36 -11.25
N LYS A 64 2.43 -12.45 -11.18
CA LYS A 64 2.36 -13.55 -12.16
C LYS A 64 0.95 -14.16 -12.18
N THR A 65 0.34 -14.35 -11.02
CA THR A 65 -1.03 -14.86 -10.85
C THR A 65 -2.04 -13.98 -11.57
N TYR A 66 -1.97 -12.65 -11.43
CA TYR A 66 -2.85 -11.75 -12.17
C TYR A 66 -2.70 -11.92 -13.69
N ARG A 67 -1.46 -12.05 -14.18
CA ARG A 67 -1.19 -12.22 -15.62
C ARG A 67 -1.65 -13.56 -16.18
N GLN A 68 -1.77 -14.58 -15.34
CA GLN A 68 -2.35 -15.87 -15.74
C GLN A 68 -3.87 -15.78 -15.94
N HIS A 69 -4.56 -14.91 -15.18
CA HIS A 69 -6.01 -14.77 -15.24
C HIS A 69 -6.48 -13.67 -16.20
N VAL A 70 -5.71 -12.58 -16.32
CA VAL A 70 -6.03 -11.44 -17.18
C VAL A 70 -4.98 -11.35 -18.27
N ASN A 71 -5.36 -11.67 -19.51
CA ASN A 71 -4.46 -11.53 -20.65
C ASN A 71 -4.21 -10.03 -20.97
N ARG A 72 -3.06 -9.72 -21.57
CA ARG A 72 -2.66 -8.38 -22.02
C ARG A 72 -3.77 -7.64 -22.77
N GLN A 73 -4.47 -8.31 -23.69
CA GLN A 73 -5.56 -7.69 -24.45
C GLN A 73 -6.75 -7.31 -23.56
N GLN A 74 -7.10 -8.14 -22.58
CA GLN A 74 -8.16 -7.83 -21.61
C GLN A 74 -7.74 -6.67 -20.70
N PHE A 75 -6.47 -6.63 -20.30
CA PHE A 75 -5.91 -5.53 -19.51
C PHE A 75 -5.94 -4.20 -20.28
N ILE A 76 -5.57 -4.20 -21.56
CA ILE A 76 -5.68 -3.01 -22.43
C ILE A 76 -7.13 -2.56 -22.58
N ARG A 77 -8.06 -3.49 -22.83
CA ARG A 77 -9.50 -3.18 -22.93
C ARG A 77 -10.04 -2.62 -21.62
N PHE A 78 -9.62 -3.18 -20.50
CA PHE A 78 -9.96 -2.68 -19.17
C PHE A 78 -9.50 -1.24 -18.97
N LEU A 79 -8.21 -0.94 -19.20
CA LEU A 79 -7.67 0.42 -19.09
C LEU A 79 -8.32 1.41 -20.07
N ALA A 80 -8.63 0.98 -21.30
CA ALA A 80 -9.33 1.79 -22.28
C ALA A 80 -10.76 2.12 -21.82
N GLY A 81 -11.46 1.15 -21.21
CA GLY A 81 -12.79 1.34 -20.63
C GLY A 81 -12.80 2.33 -19.46
N LEU A 82 -11.71 2.40 -18.69
CA LEU A 82 -11.56 3.34 -17.58
C LEU A 82 -11.35 4.80 -18.02
N LYS A 83 -11.11 5.08 -19.31
CA LYS A 83 -10.92 6.44 -19.88
C LYS A 83 -10.00 7.32 -19.03
N LEU A 84 -8.86 6.75 -18.60
CA LEU A 84 -7.93 7.34 -17.63
C LEU A 84 -7.41 8.73 -18.01
N ASN A 85 -7.42 9.07 -19.30
CA ASN A 85 -7.06 10.41 -19.82
C ASN A 85 -7.95 11.54 -19.28
N ARG A 86 -9.15 11.23 -18.76
CA ARG A 86 -10.07 12.21 -18.18
C ARG A 86 -9.77 12.54 -16.72
N PHE A 87 -8.92 11.75 -16.06
CA PHE A 87 -8.67 11.85 -14.64
C PHE A 87 -7.28 12.44 -14.39
N ARG A 88 -7.23 13.60 -13.73
CA ARG A 88 -5.98 14.32 -13.44
C ARG A 88 -5.48 14.10 -12.01
N ASN A 89 -6.40 13.88 -11.07
CA ASN A 89 -6.09 13.81 -9.65
C ASN A 89 -6.37 12.42 -9.06
N LEU A 90 -5.44 11.93 -8.25
CA LEU A 90 -5.52 10.64 -7.57
C LEU A 90 -5.63 10.85 -6.07
N LYS A 91 -6.75 10.43 -5.48
CA LYS A 91 -6.91 10.35 -4.02
C LYS A 91 -6.86 8.90 -3.59
N SER A 92 -5.83 8.53 -2.84
CA SER A 92 -5.76 7.23 -2.16
C SER A 92 -6.69 7.24 -0.94
N GLY A 93 -7.60 6.28 -0.87
CA GLY A 93 -8.45 6.03 0.29
C GLY A 93 -7.70 5.42 1.46
N ARG A 94 -8.44 4.93 2.46
CA ARG A 94 -7.84 4.23 3.62
C ARG A 94 -7.49 2.78 3.24
N PRO A 95 -6.25 2.31 3.46
CA PRO A 95 -5.88 0.92 3.22
C PRO A 95 -6.64 0.01 4.18
N ARG A 96 -7.20 -1.08 3.64
CA ARG A 96 -7.84 -2.16 4.40
C ARG A 96 -6.91 -3.38 4.36
N MET A 97 -6.56 -3.90 5.53
CA MET A 97 -5.75 -5.12 5.64
C MET A 97 -6.69 -6.33 5.65
N GLN A 98 -6.50 -7.28 4.74
CA GLN A 98 -7.21 -8.57 4.72
C GLN A 98 -6.21 -9.69 4.45
N GLU A 99 -6.05 -10.61 5.42
CA GLU A 99 -5.29 -11.87 5.25
C GLU A 99 -3.87 -11.69 4.65
N GLY A 100 -3.14 -10.65 5.08
CA GLY A 100 -1.79 -10.35 4.57
C GLY A 100 -1.76 -9.62 3.22
N ASN A 101 -2.92 -9.42 2.58
CA ASN A 101 -3.09 -8.52 1.45
C ASN A 101 -3.55 -7.14 1.92
N ILE A 102 -3.16 -6.11 1.18
CA ILE A 102 -3.59 -4.73 1.43
C ILE A 102 -4.52 -4.32 0.29
N ILE A 103 -5.75 -3.96 0.61
CA ILE A 103 -6.70 -3.42 -0.35
C ILE A 103 -6.71 -1.90 -0.22
N LEU A 104 -6.40 -1.19 -1.29
CA LEU A 104 -6.51 0.26 -1.35
C LEU A 104 -7.53 0.67 -2.39
N THR A 105 -8.56 1.38 -1.95
CA THR A 105 -9.49 2.06 -2.84
C THR A 105 -8.86 3.37 -3.30
N VAL A 106 -8.61 3.50 -4.59
CA VAL A 106 -8.10 4.71 -5.22
C VAL A 106 -9.24 5.39 -5.94
N LYS A 107 -9.48 6.66 -5.60
CA LYS A 107 -10.47 7.51 -6.27
C LYS A 107 -9.75 8.39 -7.29
N LEU A 108 -10.06 8.17 -8.56
CA LEU A 108 -9.64 9.04 -9.64
C LEU A 108 -10.67 10.16 -9.80
N LEU A 109 -10.22 11.41 -9.82
CA LEU A 109 -11.06 12.61 -10.01
C LEU A 109 -10.86 13.17 -11.40
N ALA A 110 -11.97 13.30 -12.15
CA ALA A 110 -12.02 13.95 -13.44
C ALA A 110 -12.31 15.46 -13.31
N ASP A 111 -12.05 16.21 -14.39
CA ASP A 111 -12.24 17.66 -14.42
C ASP A 111 -13.71 18.08 -14.21
N ASN A 112 -14.66 17.21 -14.58
CA ASN A 112 -16.10 17.37 -14.34
C ASN A 112 -16.55 16.93 -12.93
N LYS A 113 -15.61 16.70 -12.00
CA LYS A 113 -15.85 16.18 -10.64
C LYS A 113 -16.41 14.75 -10.59
N GLU A 114 -16.39 14.00 -11.69
CA GLU A 114 -16.71 12.57 -11.65
C GLU A 114 -15.61 11.81 -10.88
N GLU A 115 -16.02 10.95 -9.96
CA GLU A 115 -15.13 10.06 -9.22
C GLU A 115 -15.21 8.65 -9.82
N LEU A 116 -14.05 8.08 -10.14
CA LEU A 116 -13.92 6.67 -10.52
C LEU A 116 -13.17 5.91 -9.43
N PRO A 117 -13.90 5.23 -8.52
CA PRO A 117 -13.29 4.40 -7.48
C PRO A 117 -12.79 3.07 -8.07
N LEU A 118 -11.51 2.78 -7.84
CA LEU A 118 -10.82 1.56 -8.22
C LEU A 118 -10.24 0.88 -6.99
N ASP A 119 -10.59 -0.37 -6.75
CA ASP A 119 -10.00 -1.20 -5.70
C ASP A 119 -8.77 -1.92 -6.24
N PHE A 120 -7.63 -1.66 -5.60
CA PHE A 120 -6.38 -2.36 -5.84
C PHE A 120 -6.08 -3.29 -4.68
N THR A 121 -5.89 -4.57 -4.97
CA THR A 121 -5.37 -5.54 -4.00
C THR A 121 -3.86 -5.66 -4.21
N PHE A 122 -3.09 -5.41 -3.16
CA PHE A 122 -1.65 -5.54 -3.11
C PHE A 122 -1.29 -6.79 -2.32
N THR A 123 -0.30 -7.51 -2.84
CA THR A 123 0.33 -8.63 -2.14
C THR A 123 1.83 -8.46 -2.15
N LYS A 124 2.50 -9.01 -1.13
CA LYS A 124 3.95 -8.91 -0.99
C LYS A 124 4.59 -10.16 -1.59
N VAL A 125 5.34 -9.99 -2.69
CA VAL A 125 6.07 -11.06 -3.39
C VAL A 125 7.56 -10.76 -3.26
N GLU A 126 8.33 -11.68 -2.67
CA GLU A 126 9.80 -11.55 -2.55
C GLU A 126 10.21 -10.17 -1.99
N GLU A 127 9.58 -9.78 -0.88
CA GLU A 127 9.74 -8.48 -0.20
C GLU A 127 9.23 -7.23 -0.94
N SER A 128 8.79 -7.35 -2.19
CA SER A 128 8.26 -6.25 -3.00
C SER A 128 6.73 -6.29 -3.10
N TRP A 129 6.10 -5.13 -2.96
CA TRP A 129 4.65 -5.02 -3.22
C TRP A 129 4.36 -5.13 -4.72
N ARG A 130 3.33 -5.91 -5.05
CA ARG A 130 2.83 -6.10 -6.41
C ARG A 130 1.31 -6.03 -6.42
N ILE A 131 0.76 -5.67 -7.58
CA ILE A 131 -0.69 -5.60 -7.76
C ILE A 131 -1.22 -7.00 -8.07
N GLU A 132 -2.01 -7.56 -7.17
CA GLU A 132 -2.64 -8.88 -7.31
C GLU A 132 -3.98 -8.79 -8.04
N ARG A 133 -4.74 -7.71 -7.82
CA ARG A 133 -6.04 -7.52 -8.46
C ARG A 133 -6.36 -6.04 -8.62
N ILE A 134 -7.10 -5.71 -9.67
CA ILE A 134 -7.66 -4.38 -9.92
C ILE A 134 -9.13 -4.57 -10.27
N ASN A 135 -10.02 -3.99 -9.48
CA ASN A 135 -11.46 -4.07 -9.69
C ASN A 135 -12.05 -2.65 -9.72
N PRO A 136 -12.95 -2.35 -10.67
CA PRO A 136 -13.79 -1.17 -10.55
C PRO A 136 -14.77 -1.38 -9.39
N VAL A 137 -14.90 -0.39 -8.51
CA VAL A 137 -15.94 -0.41 -7.48
C VAL A 137 -17.24 -0.10 -8.20
N LYS A 138 -18.11 -1.11 -8.35
CA LYS A 138 -19.48 -0.87 -8.82
C LYS A 138 -20.18 0.00 -7.77
N ALA A 139 -20.65 1.17 -8.20
CA ALA A 139 -21.57 1.99 -7.43
C ALA A 139 -22.92 1.28 -7.29
#